data_AF-A0A937VSN2-F1
#
_entry.id   AF-A0A937VSN2-F1
#
_cell.length_a   1.000
_cell.length_b   1.000
_cell.length_c   1.000
_cell.angle_alpha   90.00
_cell.angle_beta   90.00
_cell.angle_gamma   90.00
#
_symmetry.space_group_name_H-M   'P 1'
#
loop_
_entity.id
_entity.type
_entity.pdbx_description
1 polymer ?
#
loop_
_entity_poly.entity_id
_entity_poly.type
_entity_poly.pdbx_seq_one_letter_code
_entity_poly.pdbx_strand_id
1 'polypeptide(L)'
;MTMFGFMGKILRVDLSNSKIAEEPLKEQDCKMFLGGSGLATKYLWDEVPKGADPLGPDNALIFMTGPLTGTESPSAGRYCVVTKSPLTGFWGEANSGGNWGVHFKCTGFDGIIFKGASPKPVYLVIDEGKAELKDASKLWGKSVIETNNLIKQELGEDFEVACIGVGGENLVKYACIINDLHRAAGRCGVGAVMGSKKLKAIAVRGSKEIKVAN
;
A
#
# COMPACT_ATOMS: atom_id res chain seq x y z
N MET A 1 8.26 23.38 -9.52
CA MET A 1 9.62 22.82 -9.61
C MET A 1 9.51 21.32 -9.73
N THR A 2 10.41 20.66 -10.47
CA THR A 2 10.45 19.19 -10.52
C THR A 2 10.95 18.66 -9.19
N MET A 3 10.19 17.78 -8.53
CA MET A 3 10.63 17.09 -7.32
C MET A 3 11.38 15.81 -7.71
N PHE A 4 12.71 15.82 -7.63
CA PHE A 4 13.52 14.64 -7.91
C PHE A 4 13.35 13.57 -6.83
N GLY A 5 13.39 12.30 -7.23
CA GLY A 5 13.11 11.15 -6.38
C GLY A 5 11.63 10.89 -6.12
N PHE A 6 10.73 11.82 -6.46
CA PHE A 6 9.28 11.64 -6.29
C PHE A 6 8.57 11.54 -7.64
N MET A 7 7.45 10.83 -7.66
CA MET A 7 6.50 10.90 -8.78
C MET A 7 5.57 12.11 -8.66
N GLY A 8 5.45 12.68 -7.46
CA GLY A 8 4.75 13.92 -7.15
C GLY A 8 3.27 13.78 -6.85
N LYS A 9 2.76 12.55 -6.68
CA LYS A 9 1.35 12.29 -6.39
C LYS A 9 1.12 10.98 -5.66
N ILE A 10 0.01 10.88 -4.95
CA ILE A 10 -0.46 9.67 -4.27
C ILE A 10 -1.85 9.29 -4.76
N LEU A 11 -2.23 8.04 -4.52
CA LEU A 11 -3.56 7.53 -4.80
C LEU A 11 -4.43 7.52 -3.53
N ARG A 12 -5.62 8.12 -3.61
CA ARG A 12 -6.65 8.05 -2.58
C ARG A 12 -7.68 7.00 -2.96
N VAL A 13 -7.96 6.07 -2.05
CA VAL A 13 -8.93 5.00 -2.27
C VAL A 13 -9.94 4.97 -1.12
N ASP A 14 -11.17 5.36 -1.41
CA ASP A 14 -12.32 5.16 -0.54
C ASP A 14 -12.99 3.84 -0.91
N LEU A 15 -12.76 2.83 -0.06
CA LEU A 15 -13.27 1.47 -0.29
C LEU A 15 -14.77 1.36 -0.02
N SER A 16 -15.34 2.23 0.81
CA SER A 16 -16.77 2.21 1.12
C SER A 16 -17.59 2.64 -0.10
N ASN A 17 -17.09 3.63 -0.85
CA ASN A 17 -17.75 4.19 -2.02
C ASN A 17 -17.14 3.75 -3.36
N SER A 18 -16.11 2.89 -3.33
CA SER A 18 -15.33 2.48 -4.50
C SER A 18 -14.80 3.67 -5.32
N LYS A 19 -14.40 4.76 -4.64
CA LYS A 19 -13.86 5.97 -5.29
C LYS A 19 -12.34 5.96 -5.26
N ILE A 20 -11.75 6.28 -6.40
CA ILE A 20 -10.31 6.42 -6.56
C ILE A 20 -10.03 7.84 -7.07
N ALA A 21 -9.08 8.52 -6.44
CA ALA A 21 -8.66 9.85 -6.85
C ALA A 21 -7.14 10.00 -6.75
N GLU A 22 -6.56 10.87 -7.54
CA GLU A 22 -5.16 11.26 -7.42
C GLU A 22 -5.05 12.53 -6.57
N GLU A 23 -4.05 12.58 -5.69
CA GLU A 23 -3.71 13.79 -4.94
C GLU A 23 -2.26 14.18 -5.21
N PRO A 24 -2.01 15.41 -5.73
CA PRO A 24 -0.66 15.94 -5.84
C PRO A 24 0.01 16.08 -4.48
N LEU A 25 1.27 15.67 -4.38
CA LEU A 25 2.07 15.88 -3.18
C LEU A 25 2.44 17.36 -3.02
N LYS A 26 2.38 17.84 -1.77
CA LYS A 26 2.86 19.18 -1.42
C LYS A 26 4.37 19.13 -1.25
N GLU A 27 5.10 19.94 -2.02
CA GLU A 27 6.57 19.99 -1.98
C GLU A 27 7.12 20.26 -0.57
N GLN A 28 6.43 21.11 0.20
CA GLN A 28 6.80 21.38 1.59
C GLN A 28 6.74 20.12 2.46
N ASP A 29 5.71 19.28 2.31
CA ASP A 29 5.61 18.04 3.07
C ASP A 29 6.69 17.05 2.65
N CYS A 30 6.99 16.95 1.35
CA CYS A 30 8.11 16.15 0.85
C CYS A 30 9.45 16.58 1.45
N LYS A 31 9.70 17.89 1.58
CA LYS A 31 10.94 18.42 2.19
C LYS A 31 11.00 18.18 3.69
N MET A 32 9.89 18.34 4.41
CA MET A 32 9.85 18.17 5.87
C MET A 32 9.89 16.71 6.30
N PHE A 33 9.25 15.81 5.53
CA PHE A 33 9.03 14.42 5.93
C PHE A 33 9.70 13.38 5.02
N LEU A 34 10.42 13.81 3.98
CA LEU A 34 11.20 13.03 3.00
C LEU A 34 10.42 12.01 2.16
N GLY A 35 9.30 11.45 2.62
CA GLY A 35 8.63 10.30 2.01
C GLY A 35 8.56 9.12 2.98
N GLY A 36 8.24 7.93 2.46
CA GLY A 36 8.18 6.69 3.25
C GLY A 36 7.39 6.86 4.56
N SER A 37 7.96 6.34 5.65
CA SER A 37 7.29 6.32 6.97
C SER A 37 7.04 7.74 7.51
N GLY A 38 7.89 8.73 7.18
CA GLY A 38 7.71 10.12 7.63
C GLY A 38 6.46 10.74 7.02
N LEU A 39 6.37 10.73 5.69
CA LEU A 39 5.22 11.30 4.98
C LEU A 39 3.93 10.52 5.26
N ALA A 40 4.00 9.19 5.33
CA ALA A 40 2.86 8.36 5.70
C ALA A 40 2.35 8.65 7.12
N THR A 41 3.27 8.91 8.08
CA THR A 41 2.90 9.28 9.45
C THR A 41 2.24 10.64 9.52
N LYS A 42 2.69 11.61 8.73
CA LYS A 42 2.02 12.91 8.60
C LYS A 42 0.56 12.74 8.14
N TYR A 43 0.32 11.94 7.09
CA TYR A 43 -1.04 11.66 6.64
C TYR A 43 -1.87 10.96 7.72
N LEU A 44 -1.29 9.96 8.41
CA LEU A 44 -1.98 9.27 9.50
C LEU A 44 -2.39 10.24 10.62
N TRP A 45 -1.47 11.12 11.03
CA TRP A 45 -1.67 12.10 12.09
C TRP A 45 -2.78 13.10 11.76
N ASP A 46 -2.79 13.62 10.54
CA ASP A 46 -3.78 14.61 10.10
C ASP A 46 -5.19 14.00 9.94
N GLU A 47 -5.27 12.70 9.62
CA GLU A 47 -6.49 12.13 9.07
C GLU A 47 -7.17 11.06 9.91
N VAL A 48 -6.46 10.42 10.84
CA VAL A 48 -7.01 9.37 11.70
C VAL A 48 -7.36 9.95 13.06
N PRO A 49 -8.65 9.95 13.45
CA PRO A 49 -9.05 10.43 14.77
C PRO A 49 -8.34 9.68 15.90
N LYS A 50 -7.97 10.40 16.97
CA LYS A 50 -7.33 9.80 18.17
C LYS A 50 -8.09 8.57 18.69
N GLY A 51 -9.42 8.64 18.70
CA GLY A 51 -10.33 7.58 19.16
C GLY A 51 -10.70 6.53 18.12
N ALA A 52 -10.20 6.59 16.88
CA ALA A 52 -10.58 5.65 15.83
C ALA A 52 -10.30 4.19 16.24
N ASP A 53 -11.24 3.30 15.97
CA ASP A 53 -11.02 1.86 16.07
C ASP A 53 -9.94 1.44 15.05
N PRO A 54 -8.83 0.79 15.47
CA PRO A 54 -7.81 0.29 14.55
C PRO A 54 -8.33 -0.63 13.45
N LEU A 55 -9.44 -1.34 13.65
CA LEU A 55 -10.07 -2.19 12.62
C LEU A 55 -11.26 -1.52 11.94
N GLY A 56 -11.62 -0.30 12.35
CA GLY A 56 -12.74 0.45 11.84
C GLY A 56 -12.47 1.19 10.50
N PRO A 57 -13.53 1.74 9.89
CA PRO A 57 -13.44 2.43 8.60
C PRO A 57 -12.64 3.75 8.66
N ASP A 58 -12.60 4.40 9.83
CA ASP A 58 -11.91 5.69 10.05
C ASP A 58 -10.38 5.55 10.15
N ASN A 59 -9.87 4.34 10.44
CA ASN A 59 -8.44 4.10 10.39
C ASN A 59 -7.95 4.09 8.94
N ALA A 60 -6.79 4.68 8.67
CA ALA A 60 -6.16 4.64 7.36
C ALA A 60 -5.18 3.48 7.25
N LEU A 61 -5.10 2.87 6.07
CA LEU A 61 -4.01 1.96 5.69
C LEU A 61 -3.20 2.64 4.59
N ILE A 62 -1.94 2.96 4.89
CA ILE A 62 -1.12 3.81 4.03
C ILE A 62 0.08 3.02 3.54
N PHE A 63 0.22 2.87 2.23
CA PHE A 63 1.44 2.38 1.58
C PHE A 63 2.22 3.58 1.09
N MET A 64 3.51 3.67 1.38
CA MET A 64 4.33 4.80 0.95
C MET A 64 5.75 4.37 0.61
N THR A 65 6.27 4.89 -0.49
CA THR A 65 7.65 4.70 -0.95
C THR A 65 8.53 5.86 -0.49
N GLY A 66 9.85 5.61 -0.43
CA GLY A 66 10.83 6.65 -0.19
C GLY A 66 11.29 7.31 -1.50
N PRO A 67 11.95 8.48 -1.42
CA PRO A 67 12.43 9.19 -2.61
C PRO A 67 13.51 8.39 -3.35
N LEU A 68 14.26 7.53 -2.64
CA LEU A 68 15.24 6.64 -3.24
C LEU A 68 14.63 5.37 -3.83
N THR A 69 13.41 4.97 -3.45
CA THR A 69 12.81 3.72 -3.95
C THR A 69 12.83 3.70 -5.48
N GLY A 70 13.34 2.63 -6.08
CA GLY A 70 13.44 2.45 -7.53
C GLY A 70 14.58 3.19 -8.24
N THR A 71 15.44 3.92 -7.53
CA THR A 71 16.66 4.51 -8.12
C THR A 71 17.83 3.52 -8.09
N GLU A 72 18.96 3.91 -8.69
CA GLU A 72 20.21 3.12 -8.64
C GLU A 72 20.90 3.14 -7.26
N SER A 73 20.32 3.79 -6.26
CA SER A 73 20.85 3.77 -4.90
C SER A 73 20.90 2.33 -4.34
N PRO A 74 21.99 1.92 -3.67
CA PRO A 74 22.11 0.57 -3.15
C PRO A 74 20.94 0.17 -2.24
N SER A 75 20.32 -0.97 -2.52
CA SER A 75 19.19 -1.53 -1.74
C SER A 75 17.91 -0.68 -1.70
N ALA A 76 17.70 0.21 -2.69
CA ALA A 76 16.56 1.10 -2.72
C ALA A 76 15.25 0.45 -3.27
N GLY A 77 14.90 -0.72 -2.74
CA GLY A 77 13.67 -1.45 -3.10
C GLY A 77 12.61 -1.47 -1.99
N ARG A 78 12.70 -0.56 -1.01
CA ARG A 78 11.86 -0.59 0.19
C ARG A 78 10.59 0.27 0.05
N TYR A 79 9.53 -0.17 0.71
CA TYR A 79 8.32 0.60 0.99
C TYR A 79 7.87 0.35 2.45
N CYS A 80 7.00 1.20 2.95
CA CYS A 80 6.42 1.06 4.29
C CYS A 80 4.89 0.99 4.22
N VAL A 81 4.32 0.36 5.24
CA VAL A 81 2.88 0.35 5.54
C VAL A 81 2.68 0.99 6.90
N VAL A 82 1.90 2.06 6.95
CA VAL A 82 1.62 2.83 8.17
C VAL A 82 0.11 2.84 8.46
N THR A 83 -0.25 2.64 9.72
CA THR A 83 -1.64 2.61 10.19
C THR A 83 -1.71 2.79 11.71
N LYS A 84 -2.91 2.95 12.28
CA LYS A 84 -3.13 2.69 13.72
C LYS A 84 -3.19 1.18 13.94
N SER A 85 -2.28 0.66 14.77
CA SER A 85 -2.08 -0.78 14.98
C SER A 85 -3.21 -1.41 15.80
N PRO A 86 -3.85 -2.50 15.33
CA PRO A 86 -4.85 -3.25 16.10
C PRO A 86 -4.23 -4.10 17.22
N LEU A 87 -2.92 -4.37 17.16
CA LEU A 87 -2.23 -5.10 18.22
C LEU A 87 -1.94 -4.22 19.43
N THR A 88 -1.53 -2.98 19.19
CA THR A 88 -0.98 -2.10 20.23
C THR A 88 -1.87 -0.89 20.54
N GLY A 89 -2.78 -0.51 19.65
CA GLY A 89 -3.59 0.70 19.76
C GLY A 89 -2.84 2.01 19.43
N PHE A 90 -1.54 1.92 19.11
CA PHE A 90 -0.67 3.07 18.81
C PHE A 90 -0.37 3.19 17.31
N TRP A 91 0.51 4.13 16.96
CA TRP A 91 1.13 4.19 15.64
C TRP A 91 1.82 2.85 15.31
N GLY A 92 1.55 2.32 14.12
CA GLY A 92 2.12 1.09 13.61
C GLY A 92 2.78 1.32 12.26
N GLU A 93 3.99 0.81 12.13
CA GLU A 93 4.78 0.85 10.89
C GLU A 93 5.36 -0.53 10.62
N ALA A 94 5.28 -0.94 9.36
CA ALA A 94 5.87 -2.17 8.87
C ALA A 94 6.58 -1.91 7.54
N ASN A 95 7.88 -2.23 7.48
CA ASN A 95 8.69 -2.09 6.28
C ASN A 95 8.76 -3.41 5.51
N SER A 96 8.74 -3.35 4.18
CA SER A 96 9.03 -4.49 3.32
C SER A 96 9.92 -4.07 2.15
N GLY A 97 10.59 -5.05 1.54
CA GLY A 97 11.43 -4.87 0.37
C GLY A 97 11.02 -5.76 -0.78
N GLY A 98 11.92 -5.94 -1.74
CA GLY A 98 11.68 -6.72 -2.95
C GLY A 98 11.16 -5.85 -4.09
N ASN A 99 10.35 -6.41 -4.99
CA ASN A 99 10.05 -5.78 -6.27
C ASN A 99 8.82 -4.87 -6.22
N TRP A 100 7.83 -5.22 -5.39
CA TRP A 100 6.53 -4.53 -5.36
C TRP A 100 6.65 -3.01 -5.19
N GLY A 101 7.49 -2.55 -4.26
CA GLY A 101 7.66 -1.11 -4.00
C GLY A 101 8.27 -0.34 -5.18
N VAL A 102 9.15 -0.99 -5.94
CA VAL A 102 9.75 -0.42 -7.16
C VAL A 102 8.71 -0.32 -8.26
N HIS A 103 8.04 -1.44 -8.57
CA HIS A 103 7.00 -1.48 -9.61
C HIS A 103 5.84 -0.53 -9.30
N PHE A 104 5.44 -0.45 -8.03
CA PHE A 104 4.44 0.52 -7.57
C PHE A 104 4.89 1.95 -7.87
N LYS A 105 6.10 2.34 -7.52
CA LYS A 105 6.56 3.71 -7.79
C LYS A 105 6.66 4.00 -9.28
N CYS A 106 7.09 3.02 -10.08
CA CYS A 106 7.11 3.10 -11.55
C CYS A 106 5.71 3.24 -12.18
N THR A 107 4.60 3.05 -11.44
CA THR A 107 3.26 3.41 -11.93
C THR A 107 3.06 4.93 -11.99
N GLY A 108 3.88 5.70 -11.27
CA GLY A 108 3.78 7.14 -11.15
C GLY A 108 3.11 7.65 -9.88
N PHE A 109 3.06 6.82 -8.83
CA PHE A 109 2.56 7.20 -7.51
C PHE A 109 3.64 6.98 -6.45
N ASP A 110 3.71 7.88 -5.47
CA ASP A 110 4.61 7.74 -4.32
C ASP A 110 3.98 6.95 -3.16
N GLY A 111 2.65 6.86 -3.12
CA GLY A 111 1.90 6.19 -2.06
C GLY A 111 0.42 5.98 -2.38
N ILE A 112 -0.24 5.18 -1.54
CA ILE A 112 -1.66 4.87 -1.60
C ILE A 112 -2.24 5.00 -0.19
N ILE A 113 -3.37 5.68 -0.06
CA ILE A 113 -4.09 5.83 1.21
C ILE A 113 -5.48 5.23 1.07
N PHE A 114 -5.73 4.14 1.80
CA PHE A 114 -7.03 3.49 1.87
C PHE A 114 -7.82 3.94 3.09
N LYS A 115 -9.08 4.35 2.86
CA LYS A 115 -10.08 4.65 3.89
C LYS A 115 -11.36 3.86 3.66
N GLY A 116 -12.21 3.81 4.68
CA GLY A 116 -13.45 3.04 4.63
C GLY A 116 -13.19 1.54 4.64
N ALA A 117 -14.22 0.77 4.28
CA ALA A 117 -14.17 -0.67 4.12
C ALA A 117 -15.11 -1.08 2.99
N SER A 118 -14.67 -1.97 2.10
CA SER A 118 -15.50 -2.41 0.98
C SER A 118 -16.65 -3.29 1.47
N PRO A 119 -17.86 -3.21 0.86
CA PRO A 119 -18.96 -4.11 1.21
C PRO A 119 -18.65 -5.58 0.89
N LYS A 120 -17.71 -5.86 -0.03
CA LYS A 120 -17.29 -7.20 -0.44
C LYS A 120 -15.76 -7.26 -0.60
N PRO A 121 -15.14 -8.46 -0.65
CA PRO A 121 -13.72 -8.58 -0.98
C PRO A 121 -13.37 -7.92 -2.32
N VAL A 122 -12.36 -7.05 -2.30
CA VAL A 122 -11.82 -6.38 -3.49
C VAL A 122 -10.30 -6.45 -3.52
N TYR A 123 -9.71 -6.24 -4.69
CA TYR A 123 -8.28 -5.99 -4.83
C TYR A 123 -8.06 -4.79 -5.75
N LEU A 124 -6.99 -4.03 -5.48
CA LEU A 124 -6.63 -2.87 -6.30
C LEU A 124 -5.65 -3.31 -7.39
N VAL A 125 -5.90 -2.90 -8.62
CA VAL A 125 -4.94 -3.00 -9.73
C VAL A 125 -4.47 -1.60 -10.08
N ILE A 126 -3.16 -1.44 -10.24
CA ILE A 126 -2.55 -0.23 -10.81
C ILE A 126 -1.68 -0.64 -11.98
N ASP A 127 -2.10 -0.26 -13.19
CA ASP A 127 -1.41 -0.62 -14.43
C ASP A 127 -1.06 0.66 -15.21
N GLU A 128 0.24 0.92 -15.34
CA GLU A 128 0.79 2.10 -16.01
C GLU A 128 0.18 3.43 -15.53
N GLY A 129 -0.14 3.48 -14.23
CA GLY A 129 -0.73 4.63 -13.55
C GLY A 129 -2.26 4.71 -13.60
N LYS A 130 -2.94 3.75 -14.21
CA LYS A 130 -4.41 3.63 -14.14
C LYS A 130 -4.79 2.69 -13.00
N ALA A 131 -5.66 3.14 -12.11
CA ALA A 131 -6.06 2.39 -10.93
C ALA A 131 -7.53 1.95 -11.00
N GLU A 132 -7.81 0.70 -10.66
CA GLU A 132 -9.16 0.14 -10.60
C GLU A 132 -9.33 -0.86 -9.44
N LEU A 133 -10.52 -0.88 -8.84
CA LEU A 133 -10.90 -1.91 -7.86
C LEU A 133 -11.60 -3.06 -8.56
N LYS A 134 -11.08 -4.28 -8.38
CA LYS A 134 -11.65 -5.52 -8.92
C LYS A 134 -12.21 -6.40 -7.81
N ASP A 135 -13.14 -7.29 -8.18
CA ASP A 135 -13.73 -8.25 -7.27
C ASP A 135 -12.69 -9.30 -6.82
N ALA A 136 -12.54 -9.51 -5.52
CA ALA A 136 -11.62 -10.49 -4.95
C ALA A 136 -12.34 -11.68 -4.31
N SER A 137 -13.63 -11.90 -4.57
CA SER A 137 -14.42 -12.93 -3.88
C SER A 137 -13.85 -14.34 -4.11
N LYS A 138 -13.29 -14.60 -5.30
CA LYS A 138 -12.62 -15.88 -5.62
C LYS A 138 -11.24 -16.04 -4.97
N LEU A 139 -10.62 -14.94 -4.55
CA LEU A 139 -9.32 -14.90 -3.91
C LEU A 139 -9.45 -14.97 -2.37
N TRP A 140 -10.59 -14.55 -1.83
CA TRP A 140 -10.84 -14.61 -0.40
C TRP A 140 -10.80 -16.05 0.12
N GLY A 141 -10.10 -16.28 1.23
CA GLY A 141 -9.82 -17.62 1.77
C GLY A 141 -8.57 -18.29 1.20
N LYS A 142 -7.93 -17.71 0.17
CA LYS A 142 -6.71 -18.26 -0.42
C LYS A 142 -5.45 -17.86 0.34
N SER A 143 -4.45 -18.74 0.32
CA SER A 143 -3.11 -18.43 0.79
C SER A 143 -2.47 -17.29 -0.03
N VAL A 144 -1.39 -16.70 0.49
CA VAL A 144 -0.66 -15.63 -0.22
C VAL A 144 -0.06 -16.11 -1.54
N ILE A 145 0.40 -17.37 -1.60
CA ILE A 145 0.96 -17.97 -2.82
C ILE A 145 -0.13 -18.18 -3.86
N GLU A 146 -1.26 -18.78 -3.47
CA GLU A 146 -2.41 -18.97 -4.36
C GLU A 146 -2.94 -17.61 -4.87
N THR A 147 -3.07 -16.62 -3.98
CA THR A 147 -3.56 -15.27 -4.34
C THR A 147 -2.65 -14.62 -5.36
N ASN A 148 -1.33 -14.64 -5.13
CA ASN A 148 -0.34 -14.10 -6.06
C ASN A 148 -0.44 -14.77 -7.43
N ASN A 149 -0.44 -16.10 -7.47
CA ASN A 149 -0.43 -16.86 -8.71
C ASN A 149 -1.73 -16.67 -9.50
N LEU A 150 -2.89 -16.64 -8.83
CA LEU A 150 -4.17 -16.41 -9.48
C LEU A 150 -4.26 -15.00 -10.09
N ILE A 151 -3.75 -13.98 -9.39
CA ILE A 151 -3.70 -12.61 -9.91
C ILE A 151 -2.75 -12.52 -11.10
N LYS A 152 -1.54 -13.11 -11.03
CA LYS A 152 -0.58 -13.10 -12.14
C LYS A 152 -1.09 -13.90 -13.35
N GLN A 153 -1.80 -15.00 -13.12
CA GLN A 153 -2.47 -15.74 -14.20
C GLN A 153 -3.56 -14.90 -14.90
N GLU A 154 -4.29 -14.06 -14.16
CA GLU A 154 -5.33 -13.19 -14.71
C GLU A 154 -4.76 -11.96 -15.42
N LEU A 155 -3.75 -11.31 -14.84
CA LEU A 155 -3.27 -9.99 -15.29
C LEU A 155 -1.99 -10.02 -16.11
N GLY A 156 -1.13 -11.03 -15.90
CA GLY A 156 0.22 -11.11 -16.45
C GLY A 156 1.29 -11.34 -15.38
N GLU A 157 2.37 -12.04 -15.74
CA GLU A 157 3.49 -12.37 -14.84
C GLU A 157 4.34 -11.16 -14.43
N ASP A 158 4.25 -10.08 -15.21
CA ASP A 158 4.94 -8.80 -15.05
C ASP A 158 4.32 -7.90 -13.96
N PHE A 159 3.14 -8.26 -13.44
CA PHE A 159 2.58 -7.62 -12.25
C PHE A 159 3.30 -8.07 -11.00
N GLU A 160 3.45 -7.18 -10.03
CA GLU A 160 3.86 -7.53 -8.67
C GLU A 160 2.70 -7.38 -7.70
N VAL A 161 2.60 -8.29 -6.72
CA VAL A 161 1.43 -8.40 -5.84
C VAL A 161 1.85 -8.28 -4.37
N ALA A 162 1.16 -7.41 -3.63
CA ALA A 162 1.16 -7.39 -2.17
C ALA A 162 -0.24 -7.83 -1.69
N CYS A 163 -0.32 -8.85 -0.84
CA CYS A 163 -1.60 -9.45 -0.44
C CYS A 163 -1.61 -9.95 1.00
N ILE A 164 -2.82 -10.19 1.51
CA ILE A 164 -3.04 -10.86 2.79
C ILE A 164 -3.44 -12.32 2.59
N GLY A 165 -3.05 -13.17 3.52
CA GLY A 165 -3.59 -14.53 3.65
C GLY A 165 -4.79 -14.56 4.61
N VAL A 166 -5.25 -15.78 4.92
CA VAL A 166 -6.39 -16.04 5.83
C VAL A 166 -6.24 -15.40 7.21
N GLY A 167 -5.02 -15.19 7.70
CA GLY A 167 -4.78 -14.49 8.97
C GLY A 167 -5.20 -13.02 8.92
N GLY A 168 -4.96 -12.33 7.79
CA GLY A 168 -5.42 -10.95 7.59
C GLY A 168 -6.93 -10.88 7.47
N GLU A 169 -7.52 -11.80 6.69
CA GLU A 169 -8.98 -11.92 6.50
C GLU A 169 -9.71 -12.16 7.82
N ASN A 170 -9.14 -12.98 8.72
CA ASN A 170 -9.67 -13.27 10.04
C ASN A 170 -9.21 -12.28 11.13
N LEU A 171 -8.64 -11.15 10.75
CA LEU A 171 -8.26 -10.06 11.64
C LEU A 171 -7.31 -10.46 12.78
N VAL A 172 -6.44 -11.44 12.54
CA VAL A 172 -5.41 -11.84 13.52
C VAL A 172 -4.52 -10.64 13.80
N LYS A 173 -4.42 -10.20 15.06
CA LYS A 173 -3.78 -8.91 15.42
C LYS A 173 -2.33 -8.76 14.98
N TYR A 174 -1.63 -9.84 14.65
CA TYR A 174 -0.26 -9.86 14.12
C TYR A 174 -0.18 -10.31 12.65
N ALA A 175 -1.28 -10.26 11.91
CA ALA A 175 -1.30 -10.60 10.49
C ALA A 175 -0.42 -9.62 9.68
N CYS A 176 0.30 -10.20 8.73
CA CYS A 176 1.22 -9.51 7.83
C CYS A 176 0.57 -9.21 6.49
N ILE A 177 1.19 -8.30 5.74
CA ILE A 177 1.01 -8.17 4.29
C ILE A 177 2.24 -8.78 3.62
N ILE A 178 2.04 -9.65 2.65
CA ILE A 178 3.10 -10.41 1.98
C ILE A 178 3.23 -9.96 0.52
N ASN A 179 4.45 -9.70 0.08
CA ASN A 179 4.81 -9.47 -1.32
C ASN A 179 5.93 -10.42 -1.76
N ASP A 180 6.10 -10.59 -3.07
CA ASP A 180 7.09 -11.48 -3.68
C ASP A 180 7.08 -12.89 -3.07
N LEU A 181 5.90 -13.39 -2.70
CA LEU A 181 5.64 -14.69 -2.03
C LEU A 181 6.19 -14.84 -0.59
N HIS A 182 7.21 -14.09 -0.17
CA HIS A 182 7.91 -14.30 1.10
C HIS A 182 8.35 -13.03 1.84
N ARG A 183 8.33 -11.86 1.19
CA ARG A 183 8.65 -10.58 1.82
C ARG A 183 7.46 -10.10 2.62
N ALA A 184 7.69 -9.55 3.81
CA ALA A 184 6.63 -9.23 4.75
C ALA A 184 6.73 -7.80 5.28
N ALA A 185 5.65 -7.05 5.14
CA ALA A 185 5.32 -6.00 6.09
C ALA A 185 4.70 -6.69 7.32
N GLY A 186 5.59 -7.09 8.24
CA GLY A 186 5.33 -8.24 9.13
C GLY A 186 4.84 -7.95 10.55
N ARG A 187 4.76 -6.68 10.98
CA ARG A 187 4.43 -6.33 12.37
C ARG A 187 3.29 -5.32 12.44
N CYS A 188 2.87 -5.00 13.66
CA CYS A 188 1.83 -4.02 13.96
C CYS A 188 0.43 -4.37 13.43
N GLY A 189 0.21 -5.60 12.95
CA GLY A 189 -1.11 -6.06 12.51
C GLY A 189 -1.60 -5.39 11.22
N VAL A 190 -0.69 -4.90 10.37
CA VAL A 190 -1.06 -4.21 9.12
C VAL A 190 -1.92 -5.09 8.20
N GLY A 191 -1.72 -6.42 8.21
CA GLY A 191 -2.55 -7.36 7.47
C GLY A 191 -3.97 -7.50 8.01
N ALA A 192 -4.16 -7.31 9.32
CA ALA A 192 -5.50 -7.30 9.92
C ALA A 192 -6.27 -6.03 9.55
N VAL A 193 -5.61 -4.88 9.50
CA VAL A 193 -6.22 -3.64 9.01
C VAL A 193 -6.59 -3.77 7.53
N MET A 194 -5.72 -4.36 6.71
CA MET A 194 -6.04 -4.61 5.30
C MET A 194 -7.25 -5.55 5.15
N GLY A 195 -7.33 -6.60 5.98
CA GLY A 195 -8.47 -7.52 6.01
C GLY A 195 -9.77 -6.87 6.50
N SER A 196 -9.72 -5.99 7.51
CA SER A 196 -10.93 -5.31 8.03
C SER A 196 -11.58 -4.39 6.99
N LYS A 197 -10.78 -3.93 6.03
CA LYS A 197 -11.23 -3.14 4.89
C LYS A 197 -11.74 -3.98 3.70
N LYS A 198 -11.70 -5.31 3.82
CA LYS A 198 -11.97 -6.30 2.76
C LYS A 198 -11.09 -6.11 1.51
N LEU A 199 -9.87 -5.60 1.70
CA LEU A 199 -8.89 -5.46 0.64
C LEU A 199 -7.98 -6.69 0.64
N LYS A 200 -8.08 -7.53 -0.39
CA LYS A 200 -7.33 -8.79 -0.48
C LYS A 200 -5.90 -8.59 -0.97
N ALA A 201 -5.71 -7.73 -1.96
CA ALA A 201 -4.42 -7.54 -2.62
C ALA A 201 -4.30 -6.17 -3.29
N ILE A 202 -3.06 -5.82 -3.64
CA ILE A 202 -2.70 -4.70 -4.50
C ILE A 202 -1.72 -5.23 -5.55
N ALA A 203 -2.16 -5.26 -6.81
CA ALA A 203 -1.37 -5.68 -7.96
C ALA A 203 -0.90 -4.44 -8.73
N VAL A 204 0.40 -4.37 -9.03
CA VAL A 204 1.01 -3.19 -9.65
C VAL A 204 1.88 -3.58 -10.84
N ARG A 205 1.81 -2.79 -11.91
CA ARG A 205 2.74 -2.80 -13.03
C ARG A 205 2.98 -1.38 -13.49
N GLY A 206 4.24 -0.97 -13.59
CA GLY A 206 4.60 0.34 -14.10
C GLY A 206 6.01 0.38 -14.65
N SER A 207 6.23 1.26 -15.62
CA SER A 207 7.49 1.39 -16.36
C SER A 207 8.08 2.81 -16.35
N LYS A 208 7.50 3.75 -15.59
CA LYS A 208 7.99 5.14 -15.53
C LYS A 208 9.33 5.23 -14.82
N GLU A 209 10.19 6.09 -15.35
CA GLU A 209 11.49 6.40 -14.79
C GLU A 209 11.39 7.35 -13.58
N ILE A 210 12.15 7.06 -12.52
CA ILE A 210 12.30 7.93 -11.35
C ILE A 210 13.43 8.93 -11.64
N LYS A 211 13.09 10.21 -11.81
CA LYS A 211 14.09 11.26 -12.08
C LYS A 211 14.94 11.58 -10.86
N VAL A 212 16.26 11.59 -11.00
CA VAL A 212 17.23 11.93 -9.95
C VAL A 212 17.88 13.29 -10.24
N ALA A 213 18.20 14.06 -9.20
CA ALA A 213 18.93 15.32 -9.31
C ALA A 213 20.44 15.05 -9.37
N ASN A 214 21.18 15.84 -10.16
CA ASN A 214 22.64 15.85 -10.22
C ASN A 214 23.20 17.14 -9.62
#